data_AF-A0A1S1MGL3-F1
#
_entry.id   AF-A0A1S1MGL3-F1
#
_cell.length_a   1.000
_cell.length_b   1.000
_cell.length_c   1.000
_cell.angle_alpha   90.00
_cell.angle_beta   90.00
_cell.angle_gamma   90.00
#
_symmetry.space_group_name_H-M   'P 1'
#
loop_
_entity.id
_entity.type
_entity.pdbx_description
1 polymer ?
#
loop_
_entity_poly.entity_id
_entity_poly.type
_entity_poly.pdbx_seq_one_letter_code
_entity_poly.pdbx_strand_id
1 'polypeptide(L)'
;MPINFFKKMSIKIFHICGRIAWIYRIKLPKNYKFIALSSHGVGHNVFWKFLKECRVRINWHCFEQAEIVYLRIWDTLISGKILKKHNNAIVLAEYGFIDSAKLFSLIDSSVPCVILVRDPISIIKTNLNFQSRNADDWLIIGENYNKVINIEFDSFVTETFTGYRKFVNKPYIDGVQYITRDKNQAFFIQNSLIKALPDLTKIYYVDTSEILPDKAFETMKRLSSLLSFPTPKPSRVYEQKLYGAFTGLLPLTLKVPYTHKQENHKILYGGGGSNKTPAESKQSCKKQNTPESSLNLSLSSFLNRFLSPFCKPKEKFLQIIITVHEDNTGLIDIGIDIMDSFFTKFKTFQNIKLYIDAKDKEKILESKQEIKDYLLGYFKELKNYMDMQAKNKITEEQILEYFRNHPDIRAEFKAKLDYELDHVKKHAPHIVSSWKYYQEFEKMCKLAEQV
;
A
#
# COMPACT_ATOMS: atom_id res chain seq x y z
N MET A 1 -26.80 21.16 3.94
CA MET A 1 -27.01 20.13 2.88
C MET A 1 -26.68 20.57 1.43
N PRO A 2 -26.77 21.85 1.00
CA PRO A 2 -26.51 22.21 -0.42
C PRO A 2 -25.05 22.09 -0.86
N ILE A 3 -24.09 22.42 0.02
CA ILE A 3 -22.65 22.48 -0.32
C ILE A 3 -22.10 21.13 -0.79
N ASN A 4 -22.55 20.02 -0.19
CA ASN A 4 -22.10 18.68 -0.57
C ASN A 4 -22.68 18.23 -1.93
N PHE A 5 -23.85 18.73 -2.32
CA PHE A 5 -24.45 18.42 -3.62
C PHE A 5 -23.71 19.14 -4.76
N PHE A 6 -23.48 20.46 -4.62
CA PHE A 6 -22.72 21.25 -5.60
C PHE A 6 -21.28 20.76 -5.75
N LYS A 7 -20.63 20.38 -4.64
CA LYS A 7 -19.28 19.80 -4.68
C LYS A 7 -19.26 18.46 -5.43
N LYS A 8 -20.21 17.56 -5.18
CA LYS A 8 -20.34 16.28 -5.92
C LYS A 8 -20.65 16.48 -7.40
N MET A 9 -21.49 17.46 -7.75
CA MET A 9 -21.84 17.78 -9.14
C MET A 9 -20.64 18.37 -9.90
N SER A 10 -19.88 19.27 -9.26
CA SER A 10 -18.66 19.85 -9.84
C SER A 10 -17.60 18.80 -10.16
N ILE A 11 -17.40 17.81 -9.28
CA ILE A 11 -16.43 16.72 -9.49
C ILE A 11 -16.80 15.88 -10.72
N LYS A 12 -18.09 15.54 -10.90
CA LYS A 12 -18.55 14.80 -12.09
C LYS A 12 -18.30 15.59 -13.38
N ILE A 13 -18.54 16.90 -13.37
CA ILE A 13 -18.29 17.76 -14.53
C ILE A 13 -16.81 17.80 -14.88
N PHE A 14 -15.92 18.01 -13.89
CA PHE A 14 -14.48 18.04 -14.13
C PHE A 14 -13.93 16.72 -14.67
N HIS A 15 -14.46 15.60 -14.19
CA HIS A 15 -14.08 14.29 -14.68
C HIS A 15 -14.50 14.09 -16.15
N ILE A 16 -15.70 14.52 -16.53
CA ILE A 16 -16.16 14.51 -17.94
C ILE A 16 -15.25 15.40 -18.80
N CYS A 17 -14.93 16.62 -18.33
CA CYS A 17 -14.00 17.50 -19.02
C CYS A 17 -12.62 16.86 -19.21
N GLY A 18 -12.10 16.16 -18.20
CA GLY A 18 -10.84 15.43 -18.29
C GLY A 18 -10.87 14.34 -19.36
N ARG A 19 -11.97 13.60 -19.50
CA ARG A 19 -12.10 12.56 -20.54
C ARG A 19 -12.17 13.14 -21.94
N ILE A 20 -12.92 14.24 -22.11
CA ILE A 20 -12.94 15.00 -23.36
C ILE A 20 -11.53 15.50 -23.67
N ALA A 21 -10.84 16.08 -22.69
CA ALA A 21 -9.47 16.57 -22.83
C ALA A 21 -8.50 15.46 -23.27
N TRP A 22 -8.62 14.26 -22.71
CA TRP A 22 -7.86 13.09 -23.16
C TRP A 22 -8.15 12.72 -24.62
N ILE A 23 -9.43 12.65 -25.03
CA ILE A 23 -9.83 12.29 -26.39
C ILE A 23 -9.25 13.28 -27.41
N TYR A 24 -9.34 14.59 -27.12
CA TYR A 24 -8.86 15.66 -28.00
C TYR A 24 -7.38 16.03 -27.80
N ARG A 25 -6.60 15.21 -27.07
CA ARG A 25 -5.15 15.43 -26.84
C ARG A 25 -4.85 16.82 -26.24
N ILE A 26 -5.69 17.27 -25.33
CA ILE A 26 -5.49 18.54 -24.63
C ILE A 26 -4.36 18.35 -23.60
N LYS A 27 -3.39 19.26 -23.64
CA LYS A 27 -2.28 19.31 -22.70
C LYS A 27 -2.74 19.57 -21.27
N LEU A 28 -2.01 19.04 -20.31
CA LEU A 28 -2.34 19.20 -18.89
C LEU A 28 -2.23 20.66 -18.43
N PRO A 29 -3.01 21.08 -17.41
CA PRO A 29 -2.86 22.40 -16.83
C PRO A 29 -1.43 22.67 -16.33
N LYS A 30 -0.85 23.82 -16.71
CA LYS A 30 0.56 24.17 -16.43
C LYS A 30 0.83 24.67 -15.01
N ASN A 31 0.01 24.31 -14.03
CA ASN A 31 0.09 24.81 -12.65
C ASN A 31 0.85 23.86 -11.70
N TYR A 32 1.67 22.95 -12.23
CA TYR A 32 2.63 22.15 -11.47
C TYR A 32 4.03 22.77 -11.56
N LYS A 33 4.79 22.68 -10.47
CA LYS A 33 6.11 23.32 -10.34
C LYS A 33 7.28 22.40 -10.71
N PHE A 34 7.08 21.09 -10.58
CA PHE A 34 8.09 20.08 -10.85
C PHE A 34 7.43 18.72 -11.12
N ILE A 35 8.22 17.80 -11.67
CA ILE A 35 7.85 16.39 -11.84
C ILE A 35 8.72 15.56 -10.92
N ALA A 36 8.15 14.56 -10.26
CA ALA A 36 8.90 13.61 -9.47
C ALA A 36 8.76 12.20 -10.07
N LEU A 37 9.89 11.60 -10.41
CA LEU A 37 9.97 10.30 -11.05
C LEU A 37 10.52 9.26 -10.08
N SER A 38 10.09 8.02 -10.28
CA SER A 38 10.50 6.90 -9.45
C SER A 38 10.36 5.58 -10.22
N SER A 39 10.99 4.52 -9.72
CA SER A 39 10.55 3.14 -9.95
C SER A 39 9.91 2.57 -8.68
N HIS A 40 9.40 1.35 -8.71
CA HIS A 40 9.07 0.64 -7.48
C HIS A 40 10.34 0.24 -6.71
N GLY A 41 10.23 0.10 -5.39
CA GLY A 41 11.34 -0.34 -4.52
C GLY A 41 12.36 0.74 -4.10
N VAL A 42 12.18 2.02 -4.48
CA VAL A 42 13.11 3.12 -4.13
C VAL A 42 12.63 4.02 -2.98
N GLY A 43 11.61 3.59 -2.24
CA GLY A 43 11.07 4.36 -1.12
C GLY A 43 10.14 5.51 -1.50
N HIS A 44 9.56 5.50 -2.71
CA HIS A 44 8.72 6.60 -3.17
C HIS A 44 7.50 6.89 -2.29
N ASN A 45 6.91 5.90 -1.63
CA ASN A 45 5.76 6.14 -0.76
C ASN A 45 6.10 7.04 0.43
N VAL A 46 7.32 6.89 0.97
CA VAL A 46 7.88 7.77 2.00
C VAL A 46 8.04 9.18 1.45
N PHE A 47 8.67 9.29 0.30
CA PHE A 47 8.95 10.58 -0.32
C PHE A 47 7.67 11.35 -0.72
N TRP A 48 6.66 10.65 -1.25
CA TRP A 48 5.32 11.19 -1.51
C TRP A 48 4.67 11.74 -0.25
N LYS A 49 4.85 11.07 0.89
CA LYS A 49 4.37 11.57 2.17
C LYS A 49 5.13 12.83 2.58
N PHE A 50 6.45 12.88 2.41
CA PHE A 50 7.25 14.06 2.71
C PHE A 50 6.83 15.27 1.87
N LEU A 51 6.54 15.07 0.58
CA LEU A 51 5.98 16.10 -0.29
C LEU A 51 4.62 16.61 0.25
N LYS A 52 3.72 15.69 0.61
CA LYS A 52 2.41 16.04 1.19
C LYS A 52 2.54 16.83 2.50
N GLU A 53 3.48 16.44 3.37
CA GLU A 53 3.81 17.16 4.61
C GLU A 53 4.25 18.62 4.33
N CYS A 54 4.99 18.81 3.23
CA CYS A 54 5.39 20.13 2.72
C CYS A 54 4.27 20.86 1.96
N ARG A 55 3.01 20.40 2.05
CA ARG A 55 1.84 20.93 1.33
C ARG A 55 2.01 20.91 -0.19
N VAL A 56 2.81 19.97 -0.71
CA VAL A 56 2.85 19.65 -2.13
C VAL A 56 1.70 18.71 -2.44
N ARG A 57 0.92 19.08 -3.45
CA ARG A 57 -0.16 18.25 -3.96
C ARG A 57 0.36 17.43 -5.13
N ILE A 58 0.12 16.13 -5.05
CA ILE A 58 0.56 15.15 -6.04
C ILE A 58 -0.61 14.28 -6.46
N ASN A 59 -0.58 13.77 -7.69
CA ASN A 59 -1.54 12.78 -8.15
C ASN A 59 -1.35 11.44 -7.43
N TRP A 60 -2.36 10.59 -7.47
CA TRP A 60 -2.18 9.17 -7.19
C TRP A 60 -1.46 8.53 -8.39
N HIS A 61 -0.48 7.66 -8.11
CA HIS A 61 0.20 6.84 -9.10
C HIS A 61 -0.15 5.37 -8.85
N CYS A 62 -0.53 4.66 -9.90
CA CYS A 62 -0.50 3.21 -9.93
C CYS A 62 -0.50 2.73 -11.37
N PHE A 63 -0.07 1.48 -11.58
CA PHE A 63 -0.04 0.83 -12.89
C PHE A 63 -1.46 0.71 -13.48
N GLU A 64 -1.77 1.60 -14.42
CA GLU A 64 -3.07 1.72 -15.09
C GLU A 64 -2.90 2.14 -16.55
N GLN A 65 -3.99 2.10 -17.32
CA GLN A 65 -4.01 2.65 -18.67
C GLN A 65 -3.79 4.17 -18.65
N ALA A 66 -3.15 4.70 -19.70
CA ALA A 66 -2.76 6.11 -19.78
C ALA A 66 -3.90 7.11 -19.60
N GLU A 67 -5.12 6.79 -20.05
CA GLU A 67 -6.31 7.63 -19.82
C GLU A 67 -6.54 7.86 -18.33
N ILE A 68 -6.47 6.79 -17.51
CA ILE A 68 -6.78 6.89 -16.09
C ILE A 68 -5.70 7.70 -15.36
N VAL A 69 -4.42 7.48 -15.72
CA VAL A 69 -3.31 8.27 -15.21
C VAL A 69 -3.48 9.75 -15.58
N TYR A 70 -3.83 10.06 -16.83
CA TYR A 70 -4.12 11.43 -17.28
C TYR A 70 -5.23 12.07 -16.44
N LEU A 71 -6.35 11.36 -16.23
CA LEU A 71 -7.48 11.87 -15.46
C LEU A 71 -7.12 12.14 -14.00
N ARG A 72 -6.29 11.29 -13.38
CA ARG A 72 -5.82 11.51 -12.01
C ARG A 72 -4.93 12.73 -11.90
N ILE A 73 -4.05 12.95 -12.87
CA ILE A 73 -3.22 14.16 -12.93
C ILE A 73 -4.13 15.37 -13.15
N TRP A 74 -5.06 15.30 -14.10
CA TRP A 74 -6.03 16.36 -14.39
C TRP A 74 -6.83 16.78 -13.16
N ASP A 75 -7.44 15.82 -12.46
CA ASP A 75 -8.26 16.07 -11.26
C ASP A 75 -7.44 16.74 -10.16
N THR A 76 -6.18 16.31 -10.00
CA THR A 76 -5.23 16.90 -9.05
C THR A 76 -4.95 18.37 -9.37
N LEU A 77 -4.67 18.66 -10.64
CA LEU A 77 -4.28 19.99 -11.12
C LEU A 77 -5.45 20.98 -11.15
N ILE A 78 -6.64 20.55 -11.59
CA ILE A 78 -7.85 21.37 -11.61
C ILE A 78 -8.35 21.66 -10.20
N SER A 79 -8.40 20.65 -9.33
CA SER A 79 -8.69 20.88 -7.90
C SER A 79 -7.70 21.86 -7.28
N GLY A 80 -6.47 21.95 -7.81
CA GLY A 80 -5.43 22.92 -7.42
C GLY A 80 -5.85 24.36 -7.68
N LYS A 81 -6.38 24.64 -8.87
CA LYS A 81 -6.84 25.98 -9.27
C LYS A 81 -7.97 26.49 -8.37
N ILE A 82 -8.90 25.62 -7.99
CA ILE A 82 -10.02 25.97 -7.11
C ILE A 82 -9.52 26.31 -5.70
N LEU A 83 -8.49 25.61 -5.21
CA LEU A 83 -8.03 25.73 -3.83
C LEU A 83 -6.93 26.78 -3.60
N LYS A 84 -6.53 27.56 -4.64
CA LYS A 84 -5.63 28.75 -4.69
C LYS A 84 -4.30 28.72 -3.88
N LYS A 85 -4.00 27.68 -3.08
CA LYS A 85 -2.93 27.67 -2.06
C LYS A 85 -2.01 26.45 -2.09
N HIS A 86 -2.08 25.60 -3.11
CA HIS A 86 -1.30 24.35 -3.15
C HIS A 86 -0.21 24.38 -4.23
N ASN A 87 0.94 23.81 -3.88
CA ASN A 87 2.08 23.64 -4.78
C ASN A 87 1.91 22.29 -5.47
N ASN A 88 1.52 22.27 -6.74
CA ASN A 88 1.29 21.00 -7.42
C ASN A 88 2.59 20.43 -7.98
N ALA A 89 2.72 19.12 -7.96
CA ALA A 89 3.73 18.36 -8.67
C ALA A 89 3.07 17.13 -9.31
N ILE A 90 3.66 16.64 -10.40
CA ILE A 90 3.24 15.39 -11.03
C ILE A 90 4.17 14.29 -10.54
N VAL A 91 3.61 13.15 -10.16
CA VAL A 91 4.35 11.96 -9.74
C VAL A 91 4.10 10.82 -10.72
N LEU A 92 5.18 10.16 -11.16
CA LEU A 92 5.14 9.04 -12.10
C LEU A 92 6.08 7.94 -11.61
N ALA A 93 5.57 6.70 -11.53
CA ALA A 93 6.32 5.55 -11.02
C ALA A 93 6.30 4.32 -11.96
N GLU A 94 5.61 4.43 -13.09
CA GLU A 94 5.43 3.36 -14.07
C GLU A 94 5.72 3.88 -15.49
N TYR A 95 6.15 2.98 -16.37
CA TYR A 95 6.36 3.22 -17.78
C TYR A 95 5.73 2.08 -18.61
N GLY A 96 5.68 2.20 -19.93
CA GLY A 96 5.34 1.07 -20.81
C GLY A 96 3.87 0.60 -20.86
N PHE A 97 2.94 1.29 -20.19
CA PHE A 97 1.51 0.96 -20.28
C PHE A 97 0.90 1.45 -21.61
N ILE A 98 -0.28 0.91 -21.94
CA ILE A 98 -1.04 1.24 -23.15
C ILE A 98 -1.26 2.76 -23.22
N ASP A 99 -0.96 3.35 -24.38
CA ASP A 99 -1.03 4.78 -24.67
C ASP A 99 -0.11 5.69 -23.81
N SER A 100 0.91 5.14 -23.17
CA SER A 100 1.86 5.92 -22.34
C SER A 100 2.55 7.05 -23.12
N ALA A 101 2.95 6.83 -24.38
CA ALA A 101 3.53 7.87 -25.24
C ALA A 101 2.57 9.07 -25.44
N LYS A 102 1.27 8.80 -25.60
CA LYS A 102 0.25 9.86 -25.67
C LYS A 102 0.20 10.62 -24.35
N LEU A 103 0.15 9.96 -23.20
CA LEU A 103 0.17 10.63 -21.90
C LEU A 103 1.39 11.54 -21.74
N PHE A 104 2.59 11.03 -21.99
CA PHE A 104 3.82 11.82 -21.80
C PHE A 104 3.86 13.04 -22.71
N SER A 105 3.37 12.95 -23.96
CA SER A 105 3.26 14.10 -24.86
C SER A 105 2.30 15.22 -24.39
N LEU A 106 1.40 14.90 -23.44
CA LEU A 106 0.45 15.86 -22.85
C LEU A 106 1.00 16.54 -21.58
N ILE A 107 2.18 16.14 -21.11
CA ILE A 107 2.92 16.77 -20.01
C ILE A 107 3.97 17.70 -20.63
N ASP A 108 3.61 18.97 -20.86
CA ASP A 108 4.39 19.89 -21.72
C ASP A 108 4.90 21.16 -21.00
N SER A 109 5.02 21.14 -19.67
CA SER A 109 5.59 22.27 -18.94
C SER A 109 7.07 22.04 -18.70
N SER A 110 7.88 23.04 -19.05
CA SER A 110 9.31 23.04 -18.77
C SER A 110 9.56 23.29 -17.29
N VAL A 111 9.74 22.22 -16.52
CA VAL A 111 9.88 22.25 -15.07
C VAL A 111 11.05 21.37 -14.60
N PRO A 112 11.63 21.65 -13.42
CA PRO A 112 12.63 20.76 -12.85
C PRO A 112 12.02 19.40 -12.49
N CYS A 113 12.91 18.41 -12.33
CA CYS A 113 12.57 17.05 -11.96
C CYS A 113 13.36 16.58 -10.75
N VAL A 114 12.73 15.80 -9.87
CA VAL A 114 13.42 14.99 -8.86
C VAL A 114 13.21 13.51 -9.15
N ILE A 115 14.27 12.72 -9.08
CA ILE A 115 14.23 11.28 -9.38
C ILE A 115 14.76 10.51 -8.19
N LEU A 116 13.94 9.60 -7.67
CA LEU A 116 14.38 8.66 -6.66
C LEU A 116 15.15 7.51 -7.29
N VAL A 117 16.34 7.25 -6.75
CA VAL A 117 17.24 6.19 -7.19
C VAL A 117 17.66 5.32 -6.01
N ARG A 118 18.11 4.11 -6.33
CA ARG A 118 18.56 3.13 -5.34
C ARG A 118 19.44 2.10 -6.02
N ASP A 119 20.32 1.49 -5.23
CA ASP A 119 21.03 0.28 -5.60
C ASP A 119 20.06 -0.76 -6.21
N PRO A 120 20.25 -1.18 -7.48
CA PRO A 120 19.37 -2.11 -8.16
C PRO A 120 19.23 -3.47 -7.48
N ILE A 121 20.26 -3.97 -6.80
CA ILE A 121 20.19 -5.23 -6.05
C ILE A 121 19.31 -5.04 -4.81
N SER A 122 19.42 -3.88 -4.13
CA SER A 122 18.53 -3.55 -3.01
C SER A 122 17.07 -3.31 -3.44
N ILE A 123 16.82 -2.88 -4.68
CA ILE A 123 15.46 -2.84 -5.27
C ILE A 123 14.91 -4.27 -5.35
N ILE A 124 15.66 -5.21 -5.91
CA ILE A 124 15.24 -6.63 -6.00
C ILE A 124 14.95 -7.18 -4.60
N LYS A 125 15.89 -7.00 -3.64
CA LYS A 125 15.69 -7.44 -2.25
C LYS A 125 14.39 -6.92 -1.65
N THR A 126 14.13 -5.64 -1.82
CA THR A 126 12.95 -5.00 -1.21
C THR A 126 11.65 -5.60 -1.72
N ASN A 127 11.61 -5.94 -3.01
CA ASN A 127 10.44 -6.54 -3.63
C ASN A 127 10.28 -8.01 -3.28
N LEU A 128 11.36 -8.80 -3.28
CA LEU A 128 11.30 -10.22 -2.87
C LEU A 128 10.89 -10.42 -1.41
N ASN A 129 11.20 -9.44 -0.56
CA ASN A 129 10.78 -9.44 0.84
C ASN A 129 9.50 -8.62 1.06
N PHE A 130 8.83 -8.15 0.01
CA PHE A 130 7.60 -7.37 0.15
C PHE A 130 6.47 -8.29 0.57
N GLN A 131 5.75 -7.85 1.61
CA GLN A 131 4.69 -8.59 2.25
C GLN A 131 3.34 -8.01 1.85
N SER A 132 2.42 -8.89 1.45
CA SER A 132 1.01 -8.54 1.24
C SER A 132 0.16 -9.28 2.25
N ARG A 133 -0.78 -8.56 2.87
CA ARG A 133 -1.81 -9.19 3.69
C ARG A 133 -2.82 -9.84 2.75
N ASN A 134 -3.00 -11.15 2.87
CA ASN A 134 -4.10 -11.88 2.22
C ASN A 134 -5.07 -12.40 3.28
N ALA A 135 -5.34 -11.56 4.28
CA ALA A 135 -5.98 -11.88 5.53
C ALA A 135 -6.83 -10.69 5.97
N ASP A 136 -7.80 -10.95 6.85
CA ASP A 136 -8.64 -9.90 7.40
C ASP A 136 -7.80 -8.83 8.11
N ASP A 137 -8.27 -7.60 8.09
CA ASP A 137 -7.71 -6.50 8.88
C ASP A 137 -8.45 -6.29 10.20
N TRP A 138 -9.18 -7.32 10.65
CA TRP A 138 -9.88 -7.32 11.91
C TRP A 138 -10.01 -8.73 12.52
N LEU A 139 -10.18 -8.78 13.85
CA LEU A 139 -10.50 -9.99 14.62
C LEU A 139 -11.65 -9.69 15.58
N ILE A 140 -12.48 -10.68 15.89
CA ILE A 140 -13.33 -10.65 17.09
C ILE A 140 -12.57 -11.32 18.25
N ILE A 141 -12.69 -10.80 19.46
CA ILE A 141 -12.08 -11.42 20.65
C ILE A 141 -12.47 -12.91 20.76
N GLY A 142 -11.49 -13.75 21.08
CA GLY A 142 -11.65 -15.21 21.11
C GLY A 142 -11.42 -15.93 19.78
N GLU A 143 -11.33 -15.22 18.65
CA GLU A 143 -11.01 -15.84 17.36
C GLU A 143 -9.53 -16.25 17.25
N ASN A 144 -9.22 -17.14 16.32
CA ASN A 144 -7.85 -17.59 16.09
C ASN A 144 -7.03 -16.51 15.36
N TYR A 145 -5.82 -16.21 15.88
CA TYR A 145 -4.91 -15.20 15.31
C TYR A 145 -4.45 -15.51 13.88
N ASN A 146 -4.49 -16.76 13.42
CA ASN A 146 -4.11 -17.14 12.06
C ASN A 146 -4.92 -16.42 10.98
N LYS A 147 -6.13 -15.94 11.31
CA LYS A 147 -6.95 -15.12 10.41
C LYS A 147 -6.27 -13.82 9.97
N VAL A 148 -5.35 -13.29 10.78
CA VAL A 148 -4.73 -11.97 10.54
C VAL A 148 -3.19 -12.00 10.52
N ILE A 149 -2.59 -13.12 10.90
CA ILE A 149 -1.14 -13.35 10.84
C ILE A 149 -0.72 -14.04 9.53
N ASN A 150 -1.67 -14.49 8.70
CA ASN A 150 -1.36 -15.08 7.39
C ASN A 150 -0.90 -14.00 6.40
N ILE A 151 0.41 -13.82 6.32
CA ILE A 151 1.07 -12.94 5.34
C ILE A 151 1.68 -13.78 4.24
N GLU A 152 1.49 -13.30 3.03
CA GLU A 152 2.10 -13.87 1.85
C GLU A 152 3.12 -12.91 1.23
N PHE A 153 4.05 -13.50 0.49
CA PHE A 153 5.02 -12.83 -0.33
C PHE A 153 4.62 -13.01 -1.79
N ASP A 154 4.82 -11.96 -2.58
CA ASP A 154 4.70 -12.06 -4.02
C ASP A 154 5.87 -12.91 -4.55
N SER A 155 5.57 -14.03 -5.18
CA SER A 155 6.61 -14.84 -5.83
C SER A 155 7.07 -14.23 -7.16
N PHE A 156 6.35 -13.21 -7.66
CA PHE A 156 6.51 -12.60 -8.98
C PHE A 156 6.29 -13.55 -10.17
N VAL A 157 6.00 -14.83 -9.89
CA VAL A 157 5.58 -15.79 -10.92
C VAL A 157 4.20 -15.37 -11.42
N THR A 158 4.11 -15.08 -12.71
CA THR A 158 2.84 -14.90 -13.41
C THR A 158 2.43 -16.23 -14.02
N GLU A 159 1.46 -16.92 -13.42
CA GLU A 159 1.04 -18.25 -13.88
C GLU A 159 0.21 -18.19 -15.18
N THR A 160 -0.27 -17.01 -15.57
CA THR A 160 -1.12 -16.83 -16.76
C THR A 160 -0.76 -15.56 -17.53
N PHE A 161 -1.09 -15.53 -18.83
CA PHE A 161 -1.04 -14.31 -19.67
C PHE A 161 -1.90 -13.16 -19.10
N THR A 162 -2.87 -13.48 -18.24
CA THR A 162 -3.74 -12.51 -17.55
C THR A 162 -3.11 -11.87 -16.30
N GLY A 163 -1.89 -12.26 -15.92
CA GLY A 163 -1.10 -11.54 -14.91
C GLY A 163 -1.40 -11.86 -13.44
N TYR A 164 -2.01 -13.02 -13.14
CA TYR A 164 -2.19 -13.42 -11.73
C TYR A 164 -0.84 -13.76 -11.09
N ARG A 165 -0.53 -13.04 -10.00
CA ARG A 165 0.66 -13.26 -9.17
C ARG A 165 0.43 -14.44 -8.24
N LYS A 166 1.37 -15.37 -8.23
CA LYS A 166 1.38 -16.45 -7.25
C LYS A 166 1.94 -15.93 -5.91
N PHE A 167 1.23 -16.22 -4.84
CA PHE A 167 1.63 -15.86 -3.48
C PHE A 167 2.21 -17.06 -2.74
N VAL A 168 3.22 -16.82 -1.91
CA VAL A 168 3.97 -17.86 -1.17
C VAL A 168 4.17 -17.45 0.30
N ASN A 169 4.37 -18.43 1.18
CA ASN A 169 4.49 -18.19 2.63
C ASN A 169 5.90 -17.78 3.10
N LYS A 170 6.88 -17.75 2.18
CA LYS A 170 8.25 -17.29 2.42
C LYS A 170 8.79 -16.58 1.18
N PRO A 171 9.77 -15.66 1.33
CA PRO A 171 10.43 -15.05 0.18
C PRO A 171 10.94 -16.09 -0.83
N TYR A 172 10.75 -15.83 -2.12
CA TYR A 172 11.08 -16.76 -3.20
C TYR A 172 12.24 -16.23 -4.05
N ILE A 173 13.41 -16.88 -3.95
CA ILE A 173 14.64 -16.38 -4.58
C ILE A 173 14.58 -16.37 -6.10
N ASP A 174 13.92 -17.33 -6.75
CA ASP A 174 13.79 -17.31 -8.22
C ASP A 174 12.88 -16.18 -8.71
N GLY A 175 12.22 -15.45 -7.79
CA GLY A 175 11.59 -14.16 -8.05
C GLY A 175 12.52 -13.14 -8.70
N VAL A 176 13.85 -13.27 -8.50
CA VAL A 176 14.87 -12.40 -9.14
C VAL A 176 14.64 -12.33 -10.65
N GLN A 177 14.45 -13.48 -11.31
CA GLN A 177 14.31 -13.53 -12.77
C GLN A 177 13.10 -12.76 -13.29
N TYR A 178 12.00 -12.74 -12.52
CA TYR A 178 10.75 -12.09 -12.92
C TYR A 178 10.82 -10.58 -12.68
N ILE A 179 11.51 -10.14 -11.62
CA ILE A 179 11.73 -8.72 -11.35
C ILE A 179 12.68 -8.12 -12.39
N THR A 180 13.77 -8.83 -12.74
CA THR A 180 14.73 -8.32 -13.74
C THR A 180 14.12 -8.24 -15.14
N ARG A 181 13.29 -9.23 -15.49
CA ARG A 181 12.54 -9.32 -16.76
C ARG A 181 11.16 -8.68 -16.71
N ASP A 182 10.91 -7.80 -15.74
CA ASP A 182 9.57 -7.21 -15.52
C ASP A 182 9.02 -6.55 -16.79
N LYS A 183 7.96 -7.16 -17.32
CA LYS A 183 7.24 -6.72 -18.51
C LYS A 183 6.32 -5.53 -18.23
N ASN A 184 5.96 -5.31 -16.96
CA ASN A 184 5.10 -4.20 -16.57
C ASN A 184 5.87 -2.89 -16.43
N GLN A 185 7.20 -2.90 -16.63
CA GLN A 185 8.06 -1.71 -16.59
C GLN A 185 7.78 -0.85 -15.34
N ALA A 186 7.71 -1.53 -14.19
CA ALA A 186 7.58 -0.94 -12.86
C ALA A 186 8.95 -0.80 -12.17
N PHE A 187 9.91 -1.64 -12.59
CA PHE A 187 11.27 -1.64 -12.06
C PHE A 187 12.29 -1.18 -13.09
N PHE A 188 13.28 -0.40 -12.63
CA PHE A 188 14.40 0.11 -13.42
C PHE A 188 13.90 0.83 -14.68
N ILE A 189 13.33 2.03 -14.51
CA ILE A 189 12.70 2.80 -15.58
C ILE A 189 13.14 4.27 -15.60
N GLN A 190 14.25 4.57 -14.92
CA GLN A 190 14.67 5.96 -14.71
C GLN A 190 15.03 6.64 -16.03
N ASN A 191 15.82 6.01 -16.89
CA ASN A 191 16.22 6.60 -18.16
C ASN A 191 15.02 6.63 -19.14
N SER A 192 14.19 5.59 -19.10
CA SER A 192 12.95 5.54 -19.87
C SER A 192 12.03 6.73 -19.57
N LEU A 193 11.79 7.03 -18.28
CA LEU A 193 10.95 8.17 -17.88
C LEU A 193 11.57 9.52 -18.25
N ILE A 194 12.90 9.68 -18.12
CA ILE A 194 13.60 10.91 -18.52
C ILE A 194 13.41 11.16 -20.02
N LYS A 195 13.63 10.15 -20.86
CA LYS A 195 13.49 10.28 -22.32
C LYS A 195 12.05 10.54 -22.76
N ALA A 196 11.08 10.01 -22.03
CA ALA A 196 9.66 10.25 -22.32
C ALA A 196 9.22 11.70 -22.03
N LEU A 197 9.99 12.44 -21.23
CA LEU A 197 9.69 13.81 -20.80
C LEU A 197 10.83 14.76 -21.26
N PRO A 198 10.88 15.16 -22.54
CA PRO A 198 11.99 15.94 -23.08
C PRO A 198 12.07 17.38 -22.53
N ASP A 199 10.98 17.92 -21.97
CA ASP A 199 10.91 19.31 -21.50
C ASP A 199 11.48 19.52 -20.08
N LEU A 200 12.09 18.50 -19.47
CA LEU A 200 12.68 18.62 -18.12
C LEU A 200 13.89 19.58 -18.12
N THR A 201 13.86 20.60 -17.25
CA THR A 201 14.91 21.64 -17.25
C THR A 201 16.15 21.26 -16.46
N LYS A 202 15.96 20.70 -15.26
CA LYS A 202 17.05 20.24 -14.38
C LYS A 202 16.60 19.03 -13.60
N ILE A 203 17.45 18.00 -13.55
CA ILE A 203 17.17 16.71 -12.91
C ILE A 203 17.98 16.61 -11.62
N TYR A 204 17.29 16.38 -10.50
CA TYR A 204 17.88 16.18 -9.18
C TYR A 204 17.71 14.72 -8.76
N TYR A 205 18.83 14.03 -8.55
CA TYR A 205 18.81 12.68 -8.02
C TYR A 205 18.75 12.68 -6.50
N VAL A 206 17.96 11.75 -5.96
CA VAL A 206 17.82 11.50 -4.53
C VAL A 206 17.97 10.00 -4.31
N ASP A 207 19.06 9.60 -3.67
CA ASP A 207 19.25 8.20 -3.29
C ASP A 207 18.32 7.82 -2.13
N THR A 208 17.89 6.56 -2.06
CA THR A 208 17.06 6.08 -0.94
C THR A 208 17.72 6.31 0.42
N SER A 209 19.05 6.32 0.51
CA SER A 209 19.77 6.64 1.75
C SER A 209 19.56 8.09 2.23
N GLU A 210 19.23 9.03 1.35
CA GLU A 210 18.99 10.44 1.69
C GLU A 210 17.61 10.67 2.33
N ILE A 211 16.69 9.71 2.21
CA ILE A 211 15.34 9.77 2.80
C ILE A 211 15.21 8.91 4.05
N LEU A 212 16.33 8.44 4.61
CA LEU A 212 16.39 7.75 5.90
C LEU A 212 16.24 8.73 7.07
N PRO A 213 15.82 8.27 8.26
CA PRO A 213 15.50 9.11 9.41
C PRO A 213 16.50 10.20 9.79
N ASP A 214 17.80 9.91 9.64
CA ASP A 214 18.91 10.80 10.00
C ASP A 214 19.16 11.91 8.96
N LYS A 215 18.63 11.76 7.73
CA LYS A 215 18.90 12.67 6.60
C LYS A 215 17.65 13.29 5.99
N ALA A 216 16.50 12.65 6.15
CA ALA A 216 15.25 12.99 5.47
C ALA A 216 14.86 14.47 5.61
N PHE A 217 14.96 15.04 6.81
CA PHE A 217 14.59 16.43 7.06
C PHE A 217 15.46 17.41 6.25
N GLU A 218 16.78 17.26 6.32
CA GLU A 218 17.72 18.12 5.60
C GLU A 218 17.63 17.90 4.08
N THR A 219 17.39 16.67 3.62
CA THR A 219 17.10 16.37 2.22
C THR A 219 15.88 17.13 1.73
N MET A 220 14.78 17.10 2.49
CA MET A 220 13.55 17.82 2.12
C MET A 220 13.74 19.34 2.16
N LYS A 221 14.55 19.85 3.09
CA LYS A 221 14.89 21.27 3.16
C LYS A 221 15.68 21.71 1.93
N ARG A 222 16.69 20.95 1.53
CA ARG A 222 17.45 21.15 0.28
C ARG A 222 16.53 21.14 -0.94
N LEU A 223 15.65 20.15 -1.05
CA LEU A 223 14.72 20.02 -2.17
C LEU A 223 13.68 21.15 -2.21
N SER A 224 13.25 21.68 -1.06
CA SER A 224 12.27 22.77 -1.01
C SER A 224 12.79 24.03 -1.71
N SER A 225 14.08 24.34 -1.52
CA SER A 225 14.77 25.42 -2.21
C SER A 225 14.92 25.14 -3.70
N LEU A 226 15.33 23.92 -4.07
CA LEU A 226 15.61 23.55 -5.46
C LEU A 226 14.34 23.46 -6.33
N LEU A 227 13.21 23.07 -5.74
CA LEU A 227 11.94 22.81 -6.44
C LEU A 227 10.85 23.83 -6.09
N SER A 228 11.20 24.86 -5.30
CA SER A 228 10.32 25.99 -4.95
C SER A 228 8.98 25.58 -4.32
N PHE A 229 9.01 24.58 -3.43
CA PHE A 229 7.88 24.21 -2.59
C PHE A 229 8.08 24.68 -1.13
N PRO A 230 7.03 24.70 -0.29
CA PRO A 230 7.12 25.24 1.07
C PRO A 230 8.18 24.52 1.90
N THR A 231 8.96 25.29 2.65
CA THR A 231 10.01 24.76 3.53
C THR A 231 9.42 23.74 4.52
N PRO A 232 10.04 22.55 4.68
CA PRO A 232 9.60 21.57 5.65
C PRO A 232 9.71 22.14 7.07
N LYS A 233 8.80 21.72 7.95
CA LYS A 233 8.86 22.00 9.38
C LYS A 233 9.37 20.76 10.11
N PRO A 234 10.09 20.90 11.24
CA PRO A 234 10.43 19.74 12.07
C PRO A 234 9.18 18.92 12.35
N SER A 235 9.25 17.63 12.02
CA SER A 235 8.13 16.70 12.10
C SER A 235 8.68 15.30 12.28
N ARG A 236 8.07 14.53 13.18
CA ARG A 236 8.43 13.13 13.43
C ARG A 236 8.35 12.28 12.17
N VAL A 237 7.58 12.70 11.16
CA VAL A 237 7.49 12.03 9.86
C VAL A 237 8.87 11.82 9.23
N TYR A 238 9.81 12.76 9.43
CA TYR A 238 11.17 12.67 8.89
C TYR A 238 12.13 11.85 9.74
N GLU A 239 11.85 11.67 11.02
CA GLU A 239 12.74 11.03 12.00
C GLU A 239 12.44 9.52 12.17
N GLN A 240 11.53 8.98 11.35
CA GLN A 240 10.97 7.65 11.54
C GLN A 240 11.02 6.82 10.27
N LYS A 241 11.16 5.50 10.47
CA LYS A 241 11.04 4.52 9.39
C LYS A 241 9.57 4.20 9.15
N LEU A 242 8.97 4.82 8.14
CA LEU A 242 7.52 4.71 7.87
C LEU A 242 7.06 3.37 7.29
N TYR A 243 7.97 2.59 6.71
CA TYR A 243 7.68 1.26 6.15
C TYR A 243 8.68 0.27 6.72
N GLY A 244 8.16 -0.82 7.29
CA GLY A 244 8.94 -1.71 8.14
C GLY A 244 8.30 -3.08 8.27
N ALA A 245 8.73 -3.82 9.29
CA ALA A 245 8.33 -5.21 9.49
C ALA A 245 6.83 -5.39 9.79
N PHE A 246 6.10 -4.31 10.09
CA PHE A 246 4.66 -4.33 10.37
C PHE A 246 3.78 -3.92 9.18
N THR A 247 4.35 -3.50 8.05
CA THR A 247 3.58 -2.93 6.92
C THR A 247 2.54 -3.91 6.34
N GLY A 248 2.74 -5.22 6.49
CA GLY A 248 1.75 -6.24 6.13
C GLY A 248 0.78 -6.65 7.26
N LEU A 249 1.01 -6.23 8.50
CA LEU A 249 0.34 -6.73 9.72
C LEU A 249 -0.52 -5.71 10.44
N LEU A 250 -0.14 -4.44 10.35
CA LEU A 250 -0.81 -3.34 11.03
C LEU A 250 -1.19 -2.23 10.04
N PRO A 251 -2.31 -1.50 10.27
CA PRO A 251 -3.22 -1.65 11.41
C PRO A 251 -4.07 -2.92 11.39
N LEU A 252 -4.59 -3.28 12.56
CA LEU A 252 -5.51 -4.38 12.81
C LEU A 252 -6.62 -3.90 13.75
N THR A 253 -7.88 -4.22 13.47
CA THR A 253 -9.02 -3.86 14.32
C THR A 253 -9.47 -5.04 15.18
N LEU A 254 -9.29 -4.98 16.50
CA LEU A 254 -9.89 -5.91 17.44
C LEU A 254 -11.31 -5.47 17.80
N LYS A 255 -12.29 -6.31 17.50
CA LYS A 255 -13.70 -6.12 17.79
C LYS A 255 -14.07 -6.85 19.09
N VAL A 256 -14.57 -6.12 20.07
CA VAL A 256 -15.00 -6.66 21.36
C VAL A 256 -16.53 -6.55 21.46
N PRO A 257 -17.28 -7.65 21.55
CA PRO A 257 -18.72 -7.60 21.74
C PRO A 257 -19.08 -6.79 22.99
N TYR A 258 -20.11 -5.95 22.90
CA TYR A 258 -20.63 -5.21 24.05
C TYR A 258 -22.16 -5.25 24.07
N THR A 259 -22.72 -5.75 25.16
CA THR A 259 -24.16 -5.70 25.45
C THR A 259 -24.43 -4.44 26.27
N HIS A 260 -25.22 -3.51 25.72
CA HIS A 260 -25.88 -2.53 26.58
C HIS A 260 -26.77 -3.34 27.54
N LYS A 261 -26.59 -3.16 28.86
CA LYS A 261 -27.68 -3.41 29.80
C LYS A 261 -28.85 -2.53 29.36
N GLN A 262 -29.78 -3.08 28.59
CA GLN A 262 -31.11 -2.50 28.48
C GLN A 262 -31.71 -2.56 29.87
N GLU A 263 -32.32 -1.44 30.29
CA GLU A 263 -33.05 -1.32 31.54
C GLU A 263 -33.92 -2.56 31.77
N ASN A 264 -33.87 -3.06 33.00
CA ASN A 264 -34.64 -4.20 33.46
C ASN A 264 -36.15 -3.95 33.29
N HIS A 265 -36.70 -4.27 32.12
CA HIS A 265 -38.09 -4.73 32.08
C HIS A 265 -38.07 -6.21 32.45
N LYS A 266 -38.39 -6.47 33.72
CA LYS A 266 -38.75 -7.80 34.23
C LYS A 266 -39.69 -8.48 33.23
N ILE A 267 -39.19 -9.46 32.50
CA ILE A 267 -40.05 -10.48 31.90
C ILE A 267 -40.05 -11.64 32.89
N LEU A 268 -41.19 -11.78 33.57
CA LEU A 268 -41.52 -12.91 34.43
C LEU A 268 -41.42 -14.19 33.58
N TYR A 269 -40.51 -15.09 33.95
CA TYR A 269 -40.57 -16.47 33.49
C TYR A 269 -41.73 -17.16 34.21
N GLY A 270 -42.82 -17.41 33.48
CA GLY A 270 -43.78 -18.45 33.83
C GLY A 270 -43.19 -19.82 33.51
N GLY A 271 -43.06 -20.67 34.52
CA GLY A 271 -42.54 -22.03 34.38
C GLY A 271 -43.55 -23.02 33.79
N GLY A 272 -43.03 -24.15 33.31
CA GLY A 272 -43.81 -25.38 33.09
C GLY A 272 -43.32 -26.31 31.99
N GLY A 273 -42.62 -27.39 32.37
CA GLY A 273 -42.98 -28.75 31.92
C GLY A 273 -42.36 -29.37 30.65
N SER A 274 -41.24 -30.08 30.84
CA SER A 274 -40.94 -31.47 30.40
C SER A 274 -41.08 -31.99 28.94
N ASN A 275 -39.95 -32.54 28.45
CA ASN A 275 -39.71 -33.88 27.87
C ASN A 275 -40.21 -34.28 26.45
N LYS A 276 -39.25 -34.47 25.52
CA LYS A 276 -38.86 -35.74 24.80
C LYS A 276 -38.30 -35.50 23.38
N THR A 277 -37.14 -36.09 23.10
CA THR A 277 -36.61 -36.50 21.77
C THR A 277 -37.07 -37.94 21.44
N PRO A 278 -36.72 -38.61 20.30
CA PRO A 278 -36.21 -38.21 18.96
C PRO A 278 -36.91 -38.97 17.78
N ALA A 279 -36.50 -38.73 16.51
CA ALA A 279 -36.03 -39.76 15.53
C ALA A 279 -36.27 -39.45 14.02
N GLU A 280 -35.17 -39.68 13.28
CA GLU A 280 -34.89 -39.95 11.86
C GLU A 280 -36.00 -40.33 10.87
N SER A 281 -35.89 -39.90 9.59
CA SER A 281 -35.27 -40.70 8.50
C SER A 281 -35.60 -40.19 7.07
N LYS A 282 -34.55 -40.17 6.22
CA LYS A 282 -34.41 -40.62 4.80
C LYS A 282 -35.50 -40.20 3.76
N GLN A 283 -35.25 -39.90 2.48
CA GLN A 283 -34.25 -40.38 1.51
C GLN A 283 -34.41 -39.66 0.14
N SER A 284 -33.30 -39.49 -0.62
CA SER A 284 -33.16 -39.73 -2.09
C SER A 284 -33.88 -38.80 -3.11
N CYS A 285 -33.37 -38.41 -4.30
CA CYS A 285 -32.15 -38.68 -5.07
C CYS A 285 -31.91 -37.60 -6.16
N LYS A 286 -30.62 -37.47 -6.55
CA LYS A 286 -29.99 -37.08 -7.85
C LYS A 286 -30.91 -36.94 -9.10
N LYS A 287 -30.69 -36.05 -10.10
CA LYS A 287 -29.48 -35.84 -10.95
C LYS A 287 -29.73 -34.73 -12.04
N GLN A 288 -28.65 -34.10 -12.51
CA GLN A 288 -28.32 -33.70 -13.91
C GLN A 288 -28.77 -32.36 -14.57
N ASN A 289 -27.94 -31.98 -15.56
CA ASN A 289 -27.60 -30.66 -16.11
C ASN A 289 -28.46 -30.20 -17.33
N THR A 290 -28.77 -28.88 -17.39
CA THR A 290 -28.80 -27.89 -18.52
C THR A 290 -29.68 -28.12 -19.78
N PRO A 291 -30.04 -27.08 -20.60
CA PRO A 291 -30.00 -25.60 -20.43
C PRO A 291 -31.30 -24.85 -20.87
N GLU A 292 -31.26 -23.51 -20.79
CA GLU A 292 -32.08 -22.48 -21.46
C GLU A 292 -33.29 -21.81 -20.76
N SER A 293 -33.12 -20.48 -20.62
CA SER A 293 -34.07 -19.35 -20.67
C SER A 293 -35.55 -19.58 -20.34
N SER A 294 -36.00 -18.90 -19.28
CA SER A 294 -36.91 -17.73 -19.40
C SER A 294 -37.48 -17.35 -18.03
N LEU A 295 -37.81 -16.07 -17.93
CA LEU A 295 -38.41 -15.42 -16.77
C LEU A 295 -39.52 -16.25 -16.13
N ASN A 296 -39.41 -16.52 -14.82
CA ASN A 296 -40.51 -16.43 -13.85
C ASN A 296 -40.00 -16.83 -12.45
N LEU A 297 -39.25 -15.93 -11.81
CA LEU A 297 -39.06 -16.00 -10.36
C LEU A 297 -40.23 -15.26 -9.71
N SER A 298 -41.13 -16.05 -9.11
CA SER A 298 -42.36 -15.59 -8.48
C SER A 298 -42.10 -14.54 -7.39
N LEU A 299 -42.98 -13.54 -7.36
CA LEU A 299 -43.13 -12.49 -6.34
C LEU A 299 -43.09 -13.02 -4.88
N SER A 300 -43.28 -14.32 -4.66
CA SER A 300 -43.24 -14.97 -3.35
C SER A 300 -41.82 -15.05 -2.76
N SER A 301 -40.77 -15.11 -3.57
CA SER A 301 -39.38 -15.06 -3.09
C SER A 301 -38.98 -13.66 -2.59
N PHE A 302 -39.59 -12.62 -3.17
CA PHE A 302 -39.34 -11.22 -2.82
C PHE A 302 -40.04 -10.84 -1.50
N LEU A 303 -41.25 -11.36 -1.26
CA LEU A 303 -42.01 -11.10 -0.03
C LEU A 303 -41.47 -11.86 1.20
N ASN A 304 -40.94 -13.08 1.03
CA ASN A 304 -40.28 -13.82 2.12
C ASN A 304 -38.96 -13.19 2.59
N ARG A 305 -38.36 -12.28 1.80
CA ARG A 305 -37.21 -11.48 2.23
C ARG A 305 -37.61 -10.28 3.11
N PHE A 306 -38.90 -9.90 3.11
CA PHE A 306 -39.41 -8.73 3.82
C PHE A 306 -40.16 -9.05 5.13
N LEU A 307 -40.43 -10.33 5.42
CA LEU A 307 -41.19 -10.74 6.61
C LEU A 307 -40.45 -11.68 7.57
N SER A 308 -39.15 -11.44 7.81
CA SER A 308 -38.48 -11.94 9.01
C SER A 308 -38.05 -10.80 9.95
N PRO A 309 -38.94 -10.25 10.80
CA PRO A 309 -38.53 -9.45 11.94
C PRO A 309 -38.35 -10.36 13.16
N PHE A 310 -37.48 -11.36 13.07
CA PHE A 310 -36.77 -11.81 14.26
C PHE A 310 -35.44 -11.05 14.27
N CYS A 311 -35.52 -9.82 14.79
CA CYS A 311 -34.35 -9.02 15.14
C CYS A 311 -33.47 -9.85 16.09
N LYS A 312 -32.46 -10.54 15.55
CA LYS A 312 -31.24 -10.73 16.32
C LYS A 312 -30.75 -9.32 16.69
N PRO A 313 -30.44 -9.03 17.95
CA PRO A 313 -29.85 -7.75 18.29
C PRO A 313 -28.64 -7.54 17.37
N LYS A 314 -28.54 -6.38 16.70
CA LYS A 314 -27.31 -6.02 15.98
C LYS A 314 -26.20 -6.03 17.01
N GLU A 315 -25.34 -7.04 16.97
CA GLU A 315 -24.17 -7.11 17.85
C GLU A 315 -23.38 -5.82 17.68
N LYS A 316 -23.26 -5.07 18.77
CA LYS A 316 -22.45 -3.86 18.81
C LYS A 316 -21.06 -4.27 19.28
N PHE A 317 -20.04 -3.81 18.56
CA PHE A 317 -18.65 -4.07 18.88
C PHE A 317 -17.95 -2.77 19.27
N LEU A 318 -17.18 -2.81 20.36
CA LEU A 318 -16.10 -1.84 20.59
C LEU A 318 -14.96 -2.17 19.62
N GLN A 319 -14.31 -1.14 19.07
CA GLN A 319 -13.23 -1.31 18.11
C GLN A 319 -11.93 -0.77 18.71
N ILE A 320 -10.97 -1.66 18.94
CA ILE A 320 -9.61 -1.30 19.35
C ILE A 320 -8.71 -1.44 18.13
N ILE A 321 -8.14 -0.34 17.69
CA ILE A 321 -7.19 -0.32 16.58
C ILE A 321 -5.80 -0.59 17.15
N ILE A 322 -5.25 -1.75 16.83
CA ILE A 322 -3.87 -2.12 17.08
C ILE A 322 -3.07 -1.58 15.91
N THR A 323 -2.11 -0.71 16.21
CA THR A 323 -1.27 -0.15 15.17
C THR A 323 0.09 0.22 15.71
N VAL A 324 1.03 0.53 14.84
CA VAL A 324 2.25 1.18 15.26
C VAL A 324 1.96 2.67 15.51
N HIS A 325 2.69 3.33 16.41
CA HIS A 325 2.68 4.80 16.57
C HIS A 325 2.82 5.52 15.21
N GLU A 326 3.35 4.80 14.22
CA GLU A 326 3.65 5.14 12.84
C GLU A 326 2.44 5.12 11.86
N ASP A 327 1.19 4.89 12.34
CA ASP A 327 0.02 4.77 11.45
C ASP A 327 -0.36 6.07 10.74
N ASN A 328 -0.42 6.01 9.41
CA ASN A 328 -0.63 7.17 8.53
C ASN A 328 -1.99 7.16 7.83
N THR A 329 -2.89 6.31 8.30
CA THR A 329 -4.26 6.15 7.81
C THR A 329 -5.18 7.31 8.20
N GLY A 330 -4.73 8.23 9.06
CA GLY A 330 -5.59 9.24 9.68
C GLY A 330 -6.49 8.67 10.78
N LEU A 331 -6.33 7.38 11.13
CA LEU A 331 -7.05 6.73 12.23
C LEU A 331 -6.63 7.27 13.62
N ILE A 332 -5.41 7.82 13.72
CA ILE A 332 -4.83 8.36 14.96
C ILE A 332 -5.60 9.61 15.47
N ASP A 333 -6.22 10.39 14.58
CA ASP A 333 -6.95 11.62 14.97
C ASP A 333 -8.34 11.34 15.58
N ILE A 334 -8.73 10.06 15.76
CA ILE A 334 -10.09 9.67 16.16
C ILE A 334 -10.12 8.93 17.51
N GLY A 335 -8.96 8.53 18.05
CA GLY A 335 -8.90 7.66 19.23
C GLY A 335 -7.95 8.11 20.34
N ILE A 336 -8.20 7.62 21.55
CA ILE A 336 -7.30 7.77 22.71
C ILE A 336 -6.39 6.54 22.77
N ASP A 337 -5.08 6.76 22.99
CA ASP A 337 -4.13 5.68 23.27
C ASP A 337 -4.43 5.05 24.63
N ILE A 338 -4.74 3.75 24.63
CA ILE A 338 -5.09 2.96 25.82
C ILE A 338 -4.05 1.89 26.15
N MET A 339 -2.88 1.91 25.51
CA MET A 339 -1.82 0.90 25.75
C MET A 339 -1.47 0.76 27.25
N ASP A 340 -1.26 1.89 27.93
CA ASP A 340 -0.91 1.94 29.34
C ASP A 340 -2.06 1.51 30.26
N SER A 341 -3.30 1.53 29.76
CA SER A 341 -4.46 1.02 30.51
C SER A 341 -4.37 -0.50 30.69
N PHE A 342 -3.74 -1.22 29.75
CA PHE A 342 -3.56 -2.66 29.80
C PHE A 342 -2.17 -3.07 30.29
N PHE A 343 -1.13 -2.31 29.93
CA PHE A 343 0.26 -2.67 30.13
C PHE A 343 1.10 -1.51 30.68
N THR A 344 1.44 -1.55 31.97
CA THR A 344 2.27 -0.52 32.62
C THR A 344 3.74 -0.53 32.19
N LYS A 345 4.27 -1.67 31.69
CA LYS A 345 5.64 -1.83 31.16
C LYS A 345 5.70 -2.89 30.07
N PHE A 346 5.04 -2.67 28.93
CA PHE A 346 5.14 -3.59 27.79
C PHE A 346 6.50 -3.43 27.11
N LYS A 347 7.41 -4.39 27.32
CA LYS A 347 8.77 -4.36 26.72
C LYS A 347 8.80 -4.87 25.29
N THR A 348 7.84 -5.72 24.91
CA THR A 348 7.76 -6.32 23.58
C THR A 348 7.10 -5.32 22.63
N PHE A 349 7.78 -4.83 21.60
CA PHE A 349 7.25 -3.83 20.65
C PHE A 349 6.93 -2.45 21.26
N GLN A 350 7.97 -1.67 21.55
CA GLN A 350 7.84 -0.30 22.09
C GLN A 350 7.06 0.67 21.18
N ASN A 351 6.94 0.36 19.90
CA ASN A 351 6.28 1.20 18.90
C ASN A 351 4.81 0.81 18.64
N ILE A 352 4.27 -0.26 19.24
CA ILE A 352 2.84 -0.61 19.09
C ILE A 352 1.98 0.20 20.06
N LYS A 353 0.84 0.67 19.56
CA LYS A 353 -0.18 1.46 20.24
C LYS A 353 -1.57 0.84 20.05
N LEU A 354 -2.46 1.16 21.00
CA LEU A 354 -3.85 0.71 20.99
C LEU A 354 -4.74 1.94 21.03
N TYR A 355 -5.56 2.15 20.01
CA TYR A 355 -6.48 3.28 19.95
C TYR A 355 -7.94 2.82 20.06
N ILE A 356 -8.75 3.56 20.81
CA ILE A 356 -10.22 3.43 20.82
C ILE A 356 -10.86 4.81 20.73
N ASP A 357 -12.07 4.88 20.17
CA ASP A 357 -12.92 6.07 20.25
C ASP A 357 -13.10 6.51 21.72
N ALA A 358 -12.90 7.79 21.99
CA ALA A 358 -12.98 8.39 23.33
C ALA A 358 -14.30 8.06 24.04
N LYS A 359 -15.42 7.99 23.30
CA LYS A 359 -16.76 7.71 23.86
C LYS A 359 -16.91 6.27 24.39
N ASP A 360 -16.03 5.37 23.97
CA ASP A 360 -16.11 3.94 24.26
C ASP A 360 -15.05 3.49 25.28
N LYS A 361 -14.19 4.41 25.75
CA LYS A 361 -13.10 4.14 26.70
C LYS A 361 -13.58 3.46 27.99
N GLU A 362 -14.63 3.99 28.62
CA GLU A 362 -15.15 3.46 29.90
C GLU A 362 -15.72 2.05 29.74
N LYS A 363 -16.22 1.69 28.55
CA LYS A 363 -16.84 0.37 28.28
C LYS A 363 -15.81 -0.77 28.26
N ILE A 364 -14.53 -0.46 28.07
CA ILE A 364 -13.45 -1.45 28.10
C ILE A 364 -13.22 -2.01 29.51
N LEU A 365 -13.53 -1.25 30.57
CA LEU A 365 -13.25 -1.64 31.95
C LEU A 365 -13.91 -2.97 32.32
N GLU A 366 -15.10 -3.24 31.79
CA GLU A 366 -15.88 -4.46 32.07
C GLU A 366 -15.21 -5.74 31.53
N SER A 367 -14.53 -5.67 30.38
CA SER A 367 -13.86 -6.80 29.72
C SER A 367 -12.32 -6.67 29.75
N LYS A 368 -11.79 -5.83 30.64
CA LYS A 368 -10.39 -5.41 30.61
C LYS A 368 -9.40 -6.58 30.66
N GLN A 369 -9.65 -7.57 31.52
CA GLN A 369 -8.74 -8.71 31.70
C GLN A 369 -8.78 -9.65 30.49
N GLU A 370 -9.97 -9.94 29.96
CA GLU A 370 -10.16 -10.78 28.77
C GLU A 370 -9.47 -10.17 27.55
N ILE A 371 -9.67 -8.86 27.32
CA ILE A 371 -9.02 -8.12 26.23
C ILE A 371 -7.50 -8.17 26.39
N LYS A 372 -7.01 -7.96 27.62
CA LYS A 372 -5.57 -7.99 27.92
C LYS A 372 -4.96 -9.35 27.60
N ASP A 373 -5.60 -10.44 28.01
CA ASP A 373 -5.10 -11.80 27.81
C ASP A 373 -5.10 -12.17 26.32
N TYR A 374 -6.14 -11.76 25.58
CA TYR A 374 -6.21 -11.94 24.13
C TYR A 374 -5.12 -11.12 23.40
N LEU A 375 -4.89 -9.87 23.79
CA LEU A 375 -3.82 -9.03 23.23
C LEU A 375 -2.43 -9.62 23.50
N LEU A 376 -2.19 -10.17 24.70
CA LEU A 376 -0.93 -10.86 25.01
C LEU A 376 -0.69 -12.08 24.12
N GLY A 377 -1.73 -12.87 23.86
CA GLY A 377 -1.67 -13.98 22.92
C GLY A 377 -1.36 -13.51 21.49
N TYR A 378 -2.06 -12.48 21.01
CA TYR A 378 -1.79 -11.90 19.69
C TYR A 378 -0.35 -11.38 19.58
N PHE A 379 0.15 -10.64 20.57
CA PHE A 379 1.52 -10.11 20.54
C PHE A 379 2.58 -11.22 20.61
N LYS A 380 2.29 -12.33 21.28
CA LYS A 380 3.17 -13.51 21.26
C LYS A 380 3.26 -14.09 19.84
N GLU A 381 2.14 -14.32 19.17
CA GLU A 381 2.14 -14.84 17.80
C GLU A 381 2.74 -13.86 16.80
N LEU A 382 2.47 -12.56 16.97
CA LEU A 382 3.12 -11.50 16.19
C LEU A 382 4.64 -11.55 16.34
N LYS A 383 5.16 -11.78 17.55
CA LYS A 383 6.60 -11.95 17.79
C LYS A 383 7.15 -13.20 17.12
N ASN A 384 6.48 -14.34 17.27
CA ASN A 384 6.87 -15.59 16.62
C ASN A 384 6.97 -15.41 15.10
N TYR A 385 5.97 -14.75 14.50
CA TYR A 385 5.96 -14.42 13.09
C TYR A 385 7.18 -13.54 12.73
N MET A 386 7.40 -12.44 13.45
CA MET A 386 8.52 -11.52 13.20
C MET A 386 9.89 -12.19 13.30
N ASP A 387 10.09 -13.05 14.30
CA ASP A 387 11.32 -13.81 14.51
C ASP A 387 11.55 -14.84 13.39
N MET A 388 10.49 -15.51 12.93
CA MET A 388 10.55 -16.41 11.77
C MET A 388 10.90 -15.64 10.49
N GLN A 389 10.29 -14.47 10.27
CA GLN A 389 10.56 -13.66 9.08
C GLN A 389 11.98 -13.12 9.06
N ALA A 390 12.52 -12.70 10.22
CA ALA A 390 13.90 -12.23 10.30
C ALA A 390 14.91 -13.30 9.81
N LYS A 391 14.62 -14.59 10.00
CA LYS A 391 15.46 -15.71 9.55
C LYS A 391 15.32 -16.02 8.05
N ASN A 392 14.18 -15.73 7.45
CA ASN A 392 13.85 -16.13 6.07
C ASN A 392 14.04 -15.01 5.04
N LYS A 393 14.43 -13.80 5.46
CA LYS A 393 14.63 -12.68 4.53
C LYS A 393 15.75 -12.97 3.55
N ILE A 394 15.48 -12.69 2.28
CA ILE A 394 16.48 -12.71 1.23
C ILE A 394 17.41 -11.51 1.41
N THR A 395 18.72 -11.73 1.36
CA THR A 395 19.74 -10.67 1.40
C THR A 395 20.24 -10.30 0.01
N GLU A 396 20.90 -9.15 -0.13
CA GLU A 396 21.55 -8.79 -1.39
C GLU A 396 22.66 -9.77 -1.78
N GLU A 397 23.39 -10.34 -0.81
CA GLU A 397 24.43 -11.34 -1.06
C GLU A 397 23.85 -12.62 -1.69
N GLN A 398 22.66 -13.06 -1.25
CA GLN A 398 21.96 -14.18 -1.86
C GLN A 398 21.48 -13.88 -3.29
N ILE A 399 21.11 -12.63 -3.57
CA ILE A 399 20.74 -12.20 -4.93
C ILE A 399 21.97 -12.15 -5.84
N LEU A 400 23.11 -11.67 -5.34
CA LEU A 400 24.37 -11.71 -6.09
C LEU A 400 24.79 -13.16 -6.38
N GLU A 401 24.65 -14.06 -5.40
CA GLU A 401 24.90 -15.49 -5.59
C GLU A 401 23.96 -16.10 -6.64
N TYR A 402 22.68 -15.70 -6.65
CA TYR A 402 21.75 -16.08 -7.69
C TYR A 402 22.27 -15.67 -9.08
N PHE A 403 22.75 -14.44 -9.26
CA PHE A 403 23.34 -13.99 -10.53
C PHE A 403 24.65 -14.68 -10.91
N ARG A 404 25.44 -15.19 -9.94
CA ARG A 404 26.62 -16.01 -10.24
C ARG A 404 26.20 -17.33 -10.92
N ASN A 405 25.15 -17.95 -10.39
CA ASN A 405 24.65 -19.25 -10.83
C ASN A 405 23.72 -19.18 -12.06
N HIS A 406 23.29 -17.98 -12.49
CA HIS A 406 22.40 -17.78 -13.63
C HIS A 406 22.98 -16.75 -14.62
N PRO A 407 23.96 -17.13 -15.47
CA PRO A 407 24.67 -16.22 -16.35
C PRO A 407 23.78 -15.55 -17.41
N ASP A 408 22.74 -16.25 -17.89
CA ASP A 408 21.74 -15.72 -18.83
C ASP A 408 20.97 -14.54 -18.21
N ILE A 409 20.43 -14.73 -17.00
CA ILE A 409 19.67 -13.71 -16.27
C ILE A 409 20.58 -12.52 -15.94
N ARG A 410 21.83 -12.80 -15.54
CA ARG A 410 22.83 -11.77 -15.27
C ARG A 410 23.10 -10.89 -16.49
N ALA A 411 23.32 -11.49 -17.66
CA ALA A 411 23.60 -10.77 -18.90
C ALA A 411 22.41 -9.89 -19.32
N GLU A 412 21.19 -10.43 -19.29
CA GLU A 412 19.97 -9.66 -19.58
C GLU A 412 19.79 -8.48 -18.62
N PHE A 413 19.98 -8.71 -17.33
CA PHE A 413 19.84 -7.65 -16.33
C PHE A 413 20.91 -6.57 -16.48
N LYS A 414 22.16 -6.95 -16.78
CA LYS A 414 23.24 -6.00 -17.08
C LYS A 414 22.89 -5.10 -18.26
N ALA A 415 22.42 -5.66 -19.37
CA ALA A 415 21.99 -4.89 -20.54
C ALA A 415 20.87 -3.89 -20.19
N LYS A 416 19.90 -4.31 -19.38
CA LYS A 416 18.83 -3.41 -18.89
C LYS A 416 19.39 -2.28 -18.02
N LEU A 417 20.28 -2.58 -17.08
CA LEU A 417 20.87 -1.56 -16.20
C LEU A 417 21.80 -0.61 -16.93
N ASP A 418 22.51 -1.05 -17.97
CA ASP A 418 23.34 -0.16 -18.79
C ASP A 418 22.50 0.93 -19.46
N TYR A 419 21.31 0.56 -19.93
CA TYR A 419 20.37 1.52 -20.48
C TYR A 419 19.73 2.39 -19.39
N GLU A 420 19.19 1.79 -18.33
CA GLU A 420 18.36 2.51 -17.34
C GLU A 420 19.17 3.37 -16.38
N LEU A 421 20.44 3.03 -16.16
CA LEU A 421 21.34 3.80 -15.32
C LEU A 421 22.23 4.79 -16.09
N ASP A 422 22.15 4.82 -17.43
CA ASP A 422 23.01 5.67 -18.28
C ASP A 422 23.00 7.15 -17.84
N HIS A 423 21.80 7.73 -17.67
CA HIS A 423 21.68 9.14 -17.33
C HIS A 423 22.20 9.45 -15.91
N VAL A 424 21.91 8.59 -14.91
CA VAL A 424 22.38 8.81 -13.54
C VAL A 424 23.89 8.60 -13.41
N LYS A 425 24.48 7.65 -14.16
CA LYS A 425 25.94 7.46 -14.23
C LYS A 425 26.65 8.71 -14.74
N LYS A 426 26.08 9.38 -15.75
CA LYS A 426 26.65 10.61 -16.33
C LYS A 426 26.52 11.83 -15.41
N HIS A 427 25.37 12.00 -14.75
CA HIS A 427 25.03 13.24 -14.06
C HIS A 427 25.18 13.18 -12.53
N ALA A 428 25.16 11.98 -11.94
CA ALA A 428 25.36 11.76 -10.51
C ALA A 428 26.21 10.50 -10.24
N PRO A 429 27.44 10.41 -10.80
CA PRO A 429 28.30 9.23 -10.64
C PRO A 429 28.62 8.92 -9.17
N HIS A 430 28.69 9.94 -8.31
CA HIS A 430 28.92 9.78 -6.88
C HIS A 430 27.82 8.93 -6.20
N ILE A 431 26.55 9.06 -6.61
CA ILE A 431 25.46 8.21 -6.11
C ILE A 431 25.68 6.76 -6.54
N VAL A 432 25.91 6.53 -7.83
CA VAL A 432 26.09 5.17 -8.37
C VAL A 432 27.32 4.48 -7.76
N SER A 433 28.40 5.23 -7.53
CA SER A 433 29.61 4.71 -6.89
C SER A 433 29.38 4.29 -5.42
N SER A 434 28.37 4.85 -4.76
CA SER A 434 28.02 4.49 -3.37
C SER A 434 27.24 3.18 -3.25
N TRP A 435 26.71 2.65 -4.36
CA TRP A 435 25.88 1.43 -4.39
C TRP A 435 26.73 0.16 -4.29
N LYS A 436 27.04 -0.25 -3.06
CA LYS A 436 27.90 -1.41 -2.75
C LYS A 436 27.56 -2.65 -3.60
N TYR A 437 26.31 -3.07 -3.63
CA TYR A 437 25.92 -4.32 -4.26
C TYR A 437 25.89 -4.23 -5.78
N TYR A 438 25.53 -3.05 -6.31
CA TYR A 438 25.69 -2.79 -7.72
C TYR A 438 27.16 -2.81 -8.16
N GLN A 439 28.09 -2.29 -7.37
CA GLN A 439 29.53 -2.38 -7.68
C GLN A 439 30.02 -3.84 -7.69
N GLU A 440 29.50 -4.69 -6.79
CA GLU A 440 29.80 -6.13 -6.81
C GLU A 440 29.21 -6.83 -8.05
N PHE A 441 27.99 -6.47 -8.45
CA PHE A 441 27.35 -6.94 -9.68
C PHE A 441 28.14 -6.54 -10.94
N GLU A 442 28.59 -5.29 -11.04
CA GLU A 442 29.40 -4.82 -12.17
C GLU A 442 30.74 -5.56 -12.26
N LYS A 443 31.38 -5.84 -11.12
CA LYS A 443 32.63 -6.62 -11.07
C LYS A 443 32.43 -8.03 -11.61
N MET A 444 31.35 -8.72 -11.22
CA MET A 444 31.10 -10.09 -11.72
C MET A 444 30.79 -10.11 -13.22
N CYS A 445 30.10 -9.09 -13.76
CA CYS A 445 29.82 -9.00 -15.19
C CYS A 445 31.11 -8.83 -16.00
N LYS A 446 32.03 -7.96 -15.55
CA LYS A 446 33.32 -7.73 -16.22
C LYS A 446 34.21 -8.98 -16.26
N LEU A 447 34.24 -9.77 -15.17
CA LEU A 447 35.01 -11.01 -15.12
C LEU A 447 34.48 -12.06 -16.10
N ALA A 448 33.15 -12.09 -16.31
CA ALA A 448 32.52 -13.01 -17.24
C ALA A 448 32.72 -12.65 -18.72
N GLU A 449 33.02 -11.38 -19.04
CA GLU A 449 33.34 -10.93 -20.41
C GLU A 449 34.80 -11.23 -20.81
N GLN A 450 35.65 -11.63 -19.85
CA GLN A 450 37.07 -11.92 -20.05
C GLN A 450 37.38 -13.42 -20.22
N VAL A 451 36.37 -14.28 -20.09
CA VAL A 451 36.42 -15.74 -20.26
C VAL A 451 35.64 -16.09 -21.53
#